data_AF-A0A9D9IS46-F1
#
_entry.id   AF-A0A9D9IS46-F1
#
_cell.length_a   1.000
_cell.length_b   1.000
_cell.length_c   1.000
_cell.angle_alpha   90.00
_cell.angle_beta   90.00
_cell.angle_gamma   90.00
#
_symmetry.space_group_name_H-M   'P 1'
#
loop_
_entity.id
_entity.type
_entity.pdbx_description
1 polymer ?
#
loop_
_entity_poly.entity_id
_entity_poly.type
_entity_poly.pdbx_seq_one_letter_code
_entity_poly.pdbx_strand_id
1 'polypeptide(L)'
;MGHWSYREMKEAFGWDLKQYVYFGGYPGSAGLISDESRWRSYIKDSIIEPSISKDVLMTTVIYKPALLRQLFELGCSYSGELLSLNKMLGQLQDAGNVTTLASYLNVLDECGLLTTLHKYAKDQARKYSSIPKYQVYNSALSSIYSGKGFKESFTDSRHWGRCIESATGAWLAGNADEIGYRLYYWRDKADEVDFVLEKDSKTIAIEVKSGHSTMNAGLPAFQKMFNPQLAFVVGSGGVSIEDFLQADLAKLF
;
A
#
# COMPACT_ATOMS: atom_id res chain seq x y z
N MET A 1 4.40 -14.35 5.10
CA MET A 1 4.85 -14.96 3.82
C MET A 1 3.63 -15.35 3.01
N GLY A 2 3.33 -14.63 1.93
CA GLY A 2 2.13 -14.91 1.12
C GLY A 2 2.00 -14.07 -0.15
N HIS A 3 2.71 -12.94 -0.24
CA HIS A 3 2.71 -12.08 -1.43
C HIS A 3 3.99 -12.32 -2.22
N TRP A 4 3.85 -12.78 -3.45
CA TRP A 4 4.96 -12.94 -4.39
C TRP A 4 5.35 -11.57 -4.96
N SER A 5 6.66 -11.37 -5.11
CA SER A 5 7.24 -10.22 -5.78
C SER A 5 6.88 -10.18 -7.27
N TYR A 6 7.06 -9.01 -7.90
CA TYR A 6 6.91 -8.89 -9.36
C TYR A 6 7.83 -9.85 -10.10
N ARG A 7 9.06 -10.00 -9.60
CA ARG A 7 10.05 -10.92 -10.17
C ARG A 7 9.53 -12.36 -10.20
N GLU A 8 9.03 -12.85 -9.07
CA GLU A 8 8.49 -14.22 -8.98
C GLU A 8 7.27 -14.42 -9.88
N MET A 9 6.36 -13.44 -9.93
CA MET A 9 5.18 -13.51 -10.80
C MET A 9 5.55 -13.49 -12.29
N LYS A 10 6.54 -12.68 -12.66
CA LYS A 10 7.08 -12.60 -14.02
C LYS A 10 7.77 -13.91 -14.43
N GLU A 11 8.65 -14.44 -13.58
CA GLU A 11 9.41 -15.65 -13.88
C GLU A 11 8.52 -16.91 -13.92
N ALA A 12 7.52 -17.02 -13.04
CA ALA A 12 6.66 -18.21 -12.96
C ALA A 12 5.46 -18.18 -13.92
N PHE A 13 4.87 -17.01 -14.16
CA PHE A 13 3.61 -16.89 -14.92
C PHE A 13 3.72 -16.01 -16.17
N GLY A 14 4.89 -15.42 -16.45
CA GLY A 14 5.08 -14.54 -17.60
C GLY A 14 4.33 -13.21 -17.50
N TRP A 15 4.01 -12.77 -16.27
CA TRP A 15 3.24 -11.55 -16.05
C TRP A 15 4.01 -10.30 -16.45
N ASP A 16 3.32 -9.36 -17.09
CA ASP A 16 3.83 -8.02 -17.31
C ASP A 16 3.58 -7.10 -16.10
N LEU A 17 4.23 -5.93 -16.13
CA LEU A 17 4.11 -4.93 -15.08
C LEU A 17 2.66 -4.50 -14.83
N LYS A 18 1.85 -4.35 -15.88
CA LYS A 18 0.47 -3.87 -15.73
C LYS A 18 -0.38 -4.93 -15.03
N GLN A 19 -0.21 -6.18 -15.43
CA GLN A 19 -0.88 -7.32 -14.79
C GLN A 19 -0.50 -7.39 -13.32
N TYR A 20 0.78 -7.30 -12.98
CA TYR A 20 1.21 -7.32 -11.58
C TYR A 20 0.66 -6.15 -10.76
N VAL A 21 0.73 -4.93 -11.30
CA VAL A 21 0.22 -3.73 -10.63
C VAL A 21 -1.27 -3.85 -10.30
N TYR A 22 -2.07 -4.40 -11.21
CA TYR A 22 -3.51 -4.54 -11.00
C TYR A 22 -3.91 -5.82 -10.25
N PHE A 23 -3.45 -6.98 -10.70
CA PHE A 23 -3.86 -8.29 -10.18
C PHE A 23 -3.08 -8.74 -8.95
N GLY A 24 -1.93 -8.10 -8.65
CA GLY A 24 -1.13 -8.32 -7.46
C GLY A 24 -0.41 -9.67 -7.36
N GLY A 25 0.35 -9.86 -6.29
CA GLY A 25 1.28 -10.98 -6.13
C GLY A 25 0.70 -12.27 -5.56
N TYR A 26 -0.54 -12.65 -5.90
CA TYR A 26 -1.14 -13.90 -5.40
C TYR A 26 -1.00 -15.04 -6.44
N PRO A 27 -0.05 -15.98 -6.27
CA PRO A 27 0.24 -17.00 -7.29
C PRO A 27 -0.96 -17.92 -7.56
N GLY A 28 -1.76 -18.25 -6.54
CA GLY A 28 -2.95 -19.08 -6.70
C GLY A 28 -4.06 -18.45 -7.55
N SER A 29 -4.03 -17.11 -7.72
CA SER A 29 -4.96 -16.38 -8.58
C SER A 29 -4.46 -16.22 -10.02
N ALA A 30 -3.21 -16.64 -10.30
CA ALA A 30 -2.52 -16.22 -11.51
C ALA A 30 -3.19 -16.72 -12.81
N GLY A 31 -3.69 -17.95 -12.79
CA GLY A 31 -4.42 -18.56 -13.91
C GLY A 31 -5.84 -18.03 -14.12
N LEU A 32 -6.32 -17.12 -13.28
CA LEU A 32 -7.69 -16.61 -13.32
C LEU A 32 -7.81 -15.24 -13.99
N ILE A 33 -6.70 -14.54 -14.27
CA ILE A 33 -6.75 -13.12 -14.70
C ILE A 33 -7.42 -12.89 -16.07
N SER A 34 -7.61 -13.94 -16.88
CA SER A 34 -8.38 -13.87 -18.12
C SER A 34 -9.90 -13.77 -17.87
N ASP A 35 -10.36 -14.20 -16.69
CA ASP A 35 -11.74 -14.07 -16.21
C ASP A 35 -11.72 -13.25 -14.92
N GLU A 36 -11.80 -11.92 -15.08
CA GLU A 36 -11.67 -10.99 -13.96
C GLU A 36 -12.74 -11.22 -12.87
N SER A 37 -13.95 -11.63 -13.24
CA SER A 37 -15.00 -11.96 -12.26
C SER A 37 -14.58 -13.15 -11.40
N ARG A 38 -14.05 -14.21 -12.02
CA ARG A 38 -13.54 -15.37 -11.28
C ARG A 38 -12.31 -15.04 -10.45
N TRP A 39 -11.40 -14.21 -10.96
CA TRP A 39 -10.26 -13.70 -10.19
C TRP A 39 -10.74 -12.91 -8.95
N ARG A 40 -11.70 -12.00 -9.10
CA ARG A 40 -12.28 -11.24 -7.97
C ARG A 40 -12.89 -12.15 -6.92
N SER A 41 -13.69 -13.15 -7.32
CA SER A 41 -14.25 -14.13 -6.40
C SER A 41 -13.16 -14.92 -5.67
N TYR A 42 -12.10 -15.34 -6.38
CA TYR A 42 -10.98 -16.03 -5.74
C TYR A 42 -10.28 -15.17 -4.68
N ILE A 43 -9.98 -13.90 -4.98
CA ILE A 43 -9.35 -13.00 -4.01
C ILE A 43 -10.26 -12.80 -2.78
N LYS A 44 -11.58 -12.63 -2.97
CA LYS A 44 -12.51 -12.49 -1.84
C LYS A 44 -12.63 -13.77 -1.01
N ASP A 45 -12.94 -14.89 -1.67
CA ASP A 45 -13.39 -16.11 -0.98
C ASP A 45 -12.23 -16.98 -0.52
N SER A 46 -11.09 -16.95 -1.22
CA SER A 46 -9.93 -17.82 -0.95
C SER A 46 -8.76 -17.10 -0.27
N ILE A 47 -8.73 -15.77 -0.29
CA ILE A 47 -7.66 -14.98 0.33
C ILE A 47 -8.21 -14.14 1.49
N ILE A 48 -9.17 -13.25 1.22
CA ILE A 48 -9.65 -12.28 2.20
C ILE A 48 -10.47 -12.96 3.30
N GLU A 49 -11.51 -13.72 2.94
CA GLU A 49 -12.39 -14.34 3.93
C GLU A 49 -11.65 -15.30 4.87
N PRO A 50 -10.73 -16.17 4.41
CA PRO A 50 -9.92 -16.99 5.30
C PRO A 50 -9.02 -16.17 6.22
N SER A 51 -8.38 -15.11 5.71
CA SER A 51 -7.48 -14.28 6.52
C SER A 51 -8.25 -13.52 7.61
N ILE A 52 -9.42 -12.96 7.28
CA ILE A 52 -10.27 -12.23 8.23
C ILE A 52 -11.03 -13.17 9.18
N SER A 53 -11.47 -14.33 8.71
CA SER A 53 -12.35 -15.22 9.49
C SER A 53 -11.59 -16.30 10.27
N LYS A 54 -10.44 -16.76 9.79
CA LYS A 54 -9.73 -17.91 10.39
C LYS A 54 -8.50 -17.47 11.17
N ASP A 55 -7.70 -16.55 10.63
CA ASP A 55 -6.42 -16.20 11.24
C ASP A 55 -6.56 -15.05 12.25
N VAL A 56 -7.36 -14.02 11.95
CA VAL A 56 -7.67 -12.93 12.88
C VAL A 56 -8.44 -13.41 14.11
N LEU A 57 -9.43 -14.29 13.95
CA LEU A 57 -10.29 -14.76 15.06
C LEU A 57 -9.59 -15.75 16.01
N MET A 58 -8.48 -16.37 15.58
CA MET A 58 -7.72 -17.29 16.42
C MET A 58 -6.66 -16.58 17.27
N THR A 59 -6.19 -15.40 16.86
CA THR A 59 -5.16 -14.63 17.56
C THR A 59 -5.73 -13.48 18.40
N THR A 60 -6.86 -12.89 17.99
CA THR A 60 -7.48 -11.75 18.65
C THR A 60 -9.01 -11.88 18.70
N VAL A 61 -9.62 -11.51 19.83
CA VAL A 61 -11.09 -11.50 19.96
C VAL A 61 -11.67 -10.31 19.18
N ILE A 62 -12.31 -10.58 18.04
CA ILE A 62 -13.02 -9.57 17.25
C ILE A 62 -14.48 -9.51 17.66
N TYR A 63 -14.84 -8.48 18.42
CA TYR A 63 -16.20 -8.26 18.90
C TYR A 63 -17.20 -7.86 17.79
N LYS A 64 -16.74 -7.17 16.74
CA LYS A 64 -17.57 -6.69 15.62
C LYS A 64 -16.99 -7.10 14.26
N PRO A 65 -17.15 -8.37 13.83
CA PRO A 65 -16.59 -8.85 12.57
C PRO A 65 -17.11 -8.11 11.33
N ALA A 66 -18.36 -7.65 11.35
CA ALA A 66 -18.93 -6.86 10.26
C ALA A 66 -18.26 -5.47 10.14
N LEU A 67 -17.86 -4.88 11.26
CA LEU A 67 -17.13 -3.60 11.27
C LEU A 67 -15.71 -3.79 10.74
N LEU A 68 -15.02 -4.86 11.15
CA LEU A 68 -13.69 -5.20 10.64
C LEU A 68 -13.71 -5.36 9.11
N ARG A 69 -14.72 -6.05 8.56
CA ARG A 69 -14.90 -6.17 7.10
C ARG A 69 -15.09 -4.80 6.44
N GLN A 70 -16.05 -4.00 6.90
CA GLN A 70 -16.28 -2.67 6.30
C GLN A 70 -15.04 -1.77 6.38
N LEU A 71 -14.31 -1.81 7.49
CA LEU A 71 -13.05 -1.10 7.68
C LEU A 71 -12.00 -1.57 6.67
N PHE A 72 -11.85 -2.88 6.49
CA PHE A 72 -10.92 -3.46 5.53
C PHE A 72 -11.26 -3.06 4.10
N GLU A 73 -12.52 -3.18 3.70
CA GLU A 73 -12.99 -2.81 2.34
C GLU A 73 -12.72 -1.33 2.06
N LEU A 74 -13.14 -0.45 2.97
CA LEU A 74 -12.95 0.98 2.81
C LEU A 74 -11.47 1.33 2.85
N GLY A 75 -10.70 0.78 3.77
CA GLY A 75 -9.26 1.02 3.88
C GLY A 75 -8.49 0.59 2.62
N CYS A 76 -8.82 -0.56 2.03
CA CYS A 76 -8.22 -1.01 0.78
C CYS A 76 -8.54 -0.08 -0.40
N SER A 77 -9.76 0.47 -0.46
CA SER A 77 -10.15 1.43 -1.50
C SER A 77 -9.40 2.77 -1.41
N TYR A 78 -8.85 3.09 -0.23
CA TYR A 78 -8.03 4.27 0.05
C TYR A 78 -6.52 3.97 0.04
N SER A 79 -6.06 2.84 -0.49
CA SER A 79 -4.62 2.55 -0.59
C SER A 79 -3.87 3.67 -1.34
N GLY A 80 -2.80 4.18 -0.73
CA GLY A 80 -2.07 5.37 -1.20
C GLY A 80 -2.71 6.70 -0.80
N GLU A 81 -3.84 6.73 -0.08
CA GLU A 81 -4.57 7.95 0.24
C GLU A 81 -4.67 8.22 1.75
N LEU A 82 -4.75 9.51 2.10
CA LEU A 82 -4.91 9.99 3.47
C LEU A 82 -6.39 10.03 3.87
N LEU A 83 -6.76 9.34 4.94
CA LEU A 83 -8.11 9.39 5.50
C LEU A 83 -8.06 9.33 7.03
N SER A 84 -8.61 10.33 7.72
CA SER A 84 -8.60 10.33 9.19
C SER A 84 -9.55 9.27 9.75
N LEU A 85 -9.20 8.67 10.88
CA LEU A 85 -10.05 7.68 11.54
C LEU A 85 -11.42 8.24 11.92
N ASN A 86 -11.52 9.53 12.24
CA ASN A 86 -12.82 10.20 12.47
C ASN A 86 -13.69 10.24 11.21
N LYS A 87 -13.10 10.53 10.04
CA LYS A 87 -13.84 10.49 8.76
C LYS A 87 -14.26 9.06 8.45
N MET A 88 -13.36 8.10 8.66
CA MET A 88 -13.65 6.68 8.45
C MET A 88 -14.78 6.19 9.36
N LEU A 89 -14.76 6.53 10.65
CA LEU A 89 -15.83 6.23 11.61
C LEU A 89 -17.20 6.73 11.11
N GLY A 90 -17.25 7.93 10.53
CA GLY A 90 -18.48 8.51 9.99
C GLY A 90 -19.01 7.83 8.71
N GLN A 91 -18.22 6.99 8.04
CA GLN A 91 -18.64 6.21 6.87
C GLN A 91 -19.06 4.78 7.22
N LEU A 92 -18.75 4.32 8.44
CA LEU A 92 -18.93 2.94 8.87
C LEU A 92 -20.16 2.79 9.75
N GLN A 93 -20.91 1.71 9.55
CA GLN A 93 -22.09 1.42 10.37
C GLN A 93 -21.70 0.75 11.69
N ASP A 94 -22.35 1.15 12.79
CA ASP A 94 -22.11 0.63 14.14
C ASP A 94 -20.62 0.64 14.57
N ALA A 95 -19.88 1.65 14.10
CA ALA A 95 -18.43 1.67 14.18
C ALA A 95 -17.85 1.85 15.60
N GLY A 96 -18.69 2.24 16.56
CA GLY A 96 -18.27 2.47 17.94
C GLY A 96 -17.37 3.69 18.07
N ASN A 97 -16.07 3.49 18.22
CA ASN A 97 -15.11 4.57 18.43
C ASN A 97 -13.81 4.36 17.62
N VAL A 98 -13.00 5.42 17.54
CA VAL A 98 -11.73 5.45 16.81
C VAL A 98 -10.72 4.43 17.35
N THR A 99 -10.71 4.15 18.65
CA THR A 99 -9.81 3.17 19.26
C THR A 99 -10.10 1.75 18.77
N THR A 100 -11.37 1.41 18.56
CA THR A 100 -11.77 0.13 17.95
C THR A 100 -11.26 0.03 16.51
N LEU A 101 -11.41 1.09 15.70
CA LEU A 101 -10.90 1.09 14.33
C LEU A 101 -9.37 0.95 14.31
N ALA A 102 -8.66 1.67 15.18
CA ALA A 102 -7.21 1.56 15.29
C ALA A 102 -6.78 0.14 15.70
N SER A 103 -7.46 -0.48 16.66
CA SER A 103 -7.21 -1.87 17.06
C SER A 103 -7.43 -2.84 15.90
N TYR A 104 -8.46 -2.65 15.08
CA TYR A 104 -8.73 -3.49 13.93
C TYR A 104 -7.74 -3.28 12.79
N LEU A 105 -7.23 -2.05 12.60
CA LEU A 105 -6.14 -1.80 11.66
C LEU A 105 -4.86 -2.53 12.07
N ASN A 106 -4.51 -2.54 13.36
CA ASN A 106 -3.35 -3.31 13.84
C ASN A 106 -3.49 -4.81 13.55
N VAL A 107 -4.70 -5.35 13.73
CA VAL A 107 -4.98 -6.76 13.39
C VAL A 107 -4.81 -7.03 11.89
N LEU A 108 -5.30 -6.12 11.03
CA LEU A 108 -5.13 -6.25 9.57
C LEU A 108 -3.67 -6.09 9.12
N ASP A 109 -2.90 -5.29 9.86
CA ASP A 109 -1.47 -5.07 9.67
C ASP A 109 -0.68 -6.35 10.00
N GLU A 110 -0.94 -6.95 11.17
CA GLU A 110 -0.35 -8.22 11.61
C GLU A 110 -0.67 -9.39 10.65
N CYS A 111 -1.84 -9.37 10.01
CA CYS A 111 -2.20 -10.35 8.98
C CYS A 111 -1.56 -10.08 7.61
N GLY A 112 -0.83 -8.98 7.43
CA GLY A 112 -0.24 -8.61 6.16
C GLY A 112 -1.31 -8.34 5.09
N LEU A 113 -2.43 -7.71 5.48
CA LEU A 113 -3.53 -7.35 4.56
C LEU A 113 -3.54 -5.84 4.28
N LEU A 114 -3.68 -5.03 5.34
CA LEU A 114 -3.83 -3.59 5.25
C LEU A 114 -3.13 -2.93 6.44
N THR A 115 -2.29 -1.93 6.16
CA THR A 115 -1.58 -1.12 7.15
C THR A 115 -1.87 0.36 6.97
N THR A 116 -1.33 1.18 7.88
CA THR A 116 -1.33 2.64 7.77
C THR A 116 0.07 3.21 7.97
N LEU A 117 0.47 4.12 7.09
CA LEU A 117 1.72 4.85 7.19
C LEU A 117 1.51 6.15 7.98
N HIS A 118 2.43 6.41 8.90
CA HIS A 118 2.49 7.67 9.62
C HIS A 118 3.27 8.73 8.83
N LYS A 119 3.03 10.00 9.15
CA LYS A 119 3.81 11.10 8.61
C LYS A 119 5.24 11.06 9.15
N TYR A 120 6.22 11.22 8.28
CA TYR A 120 7.60 11.45 8.65
C TYR A 120 7.77 12.82 9.32
N ALA A 121 8.36 12.84 10.51
CA ALA A 121 8.66 14.05 11.27
C ALA A 121 9.86 13.80 12.19
N LYS A 122 10.60 14.86 12.56
CA LYS A 122 11.69 14.76 13.56
C LYS A 122 11.15 14.45 14.96
N ASP A 123 9.96 14.96 15.27
CA ASP A 123 9.28 14.74 16.54
C ASP A 123 8.38 13.50 16.47
N GLN A 124 8.64 12.52 17.35
CA GLN A 124 7.90 11.26 17.42
C GLN A 124 6.42 11.48 17.74
N ALA A 125 6.07 12.46 18.60
CA ALA A 125 4.68 12.73 18.96
C ALA A 125 3.84 13.21 17.76
N ARG A 126 4.47 13.94 16.84
CA ARG A 126 3.84 14.38 15.57
C ARG A 126 3.64 13.25 14.57
N LYS A 127 4.41 12.16 14.66
CA LYS A 127 4.18 10.97 13.82
C LYS A 127 2.87 10.27 14.23
N TYR A 128 2.62 10.10 15.53
CA TYR A 128 1.42 9.39 16.03
C TYR A 128 0.10 10.16 15.86
N SER A 129 0.16 11.49 15.81
CA SER A 129 -1.03 12.35 15.62
C SER A 129 -1.36 12.66 14.15
N SER A 130 -0.57 12.13 13.20
CA SER A 130 -0.80 12.39 11.78
C SER A 130 -2.03 11.66 11.25
N ILE A 131 -2.65 12.22 10.22
CA ILE A 131 -3.66 11.50 9.43
C ILE A 131 -2.97 10.28 8.80
N PRO A 132 -3.49 9.05 8.98
CA PRO A 132 -2.88 7.87 8.39
C PRO A 132 -3.03 7.87 6.87
N LYS A 133 -2.00 7.41 6.16
CA LYS A 133 -2.06 7.01 4.74
C LYS A 133 -2.28 5.51 4.67
N TYR A 134 -3.35 5.04 4.04
CA TYR A 134 -3.62 3.59 3.98
C TYR A 134 -2.70 2.92 2.97
N GLN A 135 -2.30 1.69 3.25
CA GLN A 135 -1.44 0.92 2.37
C GLN A 135 -1.79 -0.56 2.44
N VAL A 136 -2.11 -1.17 1.29
CA VAL A 136 -2.28 -2.62 1.21
C VAL A 136 -0.92 -3.31 1.10
N TYR A 137 -0.82 -4.53 1.61
CA TYR A 137 0.37 -5.38 1.41
C TYR A 137 0.40 -6.07 0.04
N ASN A 138 -0.72 -6.04 -0.69
CA ASN A 138 -0.83 -6.58 -2.04
C ASN A 138 -1.84 -5.75 -2.86
N SER A 139 -1.44 -5.24 -4.02
CA SER A 139 -2.25 -4.32 -4.82
C SER A 139 -3.59 -4.92 -5.27
N ALA A 140 -3.68 -6.25 -5.39
CA ALA A 140 -4.94 -6.97 -5.65
C ALA A 140 -6.05 -6.54 -4.69
N LEU A 141 -5.72 -6.34 -3.41
CA LEU A 141 -6.67 -5.97 -2.36
C LEU A 141 -7.27 -4.59 -2.63
N SER A 142 -6.49 -3.64 -3.15
CA SER A 142 -7.02 -2.34 -3.58
C SER A 142 -7.83 -2.43 -4.88
N SER A 143 -7.36 -3.22 -5.86
CA SER A 143 -7.98 -3.34 -7.18
C SER A 143 -9.40 -3.91 -7.12
N ILE A 144 -9.65 -4.92 -6.27
CA ILE A 144 -10.99 -5.52 -6.17
C ILE A 144 -12.06 -4.55 -5.61
N TYR A 145 -11.66 -3.54 -4.82
CA TYR A 145 -12.55 -2.54 -4.23
C TYR A 145 -12.54 -1.20 -4.99
N SER A 146 -11.74 -1.07 -6.05
CA SER A 146 -11.65 0.15 -6.86
C SER A 146 -12.90 0.47 -7.69
N GLY A 147 -13.78 -0.52 -7.89
CA GLY A 147 -14.93 -0.41 -8.78
C GLY A 147 -14.60 -0.41 -10.29
N LYS A 148 -13.31 -0.53 -10.66
CA LYS A 148 -12.84 -0.50 -12.06
C LYS A 148 -12.21 -1.81 -12.47
N GLY A 149 -12.44 -2.21 -13.72
CA GLY A 149 -11.81 -3.40 -14.30
C GLY A 149 -10.39 -3.15 -14.80
N PHE A 150 -9.61 -4.21 -15.08
CA PHE A 150 -8.20 -4.09 -15.46
C PHE A 150 -8.01 -3.14 -16.65
N LYS A 151 -8.83 -3.29 -17.69
CA LYS A 151 -8.74 -2.48 -18.90
C LYS A 151 -9.06 -1.01 -18.64
N GLU A 152 -10.12 -0.76 -17.87
CA GLU A 152 -10.54 0.59 -17.50
C GLU A 152 -9.46 1.28 -16.64
N SER A 153 -8.89 0.53 -15.69
CA SER A 153 -7.90 1.06 -14.76
C SER A 153 -6.64 1.55 -15.45
N PHE A 154 -6.14 0.86 -16.49
CA PHE A 154 -4.95 1.32 -17.21
C PHE A 154 -5.23 2.49 -18.16
N THR A 155 -6.48 2.66 -18.61
CA THR A 155 -6.85 3.75 -19.52
C THR A 155 -7.08 5.08 -18.80
N ASP A 156 -7.46 5.05 -17.53
CA ASP A 156 -7.55 6.23 -16.68
C ASP A 156 -6.18 6.51 -16.05
N SER A 157 -5.47 7.52 -16.57
CA SER A 157 -4.12 7.87 -16.13
C SER A 157 -4.03 8.23 -14.64
N ARG A 158 -5.05 8.88 -14.08
CA ARG A 158 -5.07 9.25 -12.66
C ARG A 158 -5.27 8.02 -11.79
N HIS A 159 -6.21 7.16 -12.16
CA HIS A 159 -6.45 5.92 -11.43
C HIS A 159 -5.26 4.95 -11.56
N TRP A 160 -4.68 4.83 -12.75
CA TRP A 160 -3.47 4.03 -12.96
C TRP A 160 -2.30 4.50 -12.10
N GLY A 161 -2.14 5.83 -11.91
CA GLY A 161 -1.15 6.37 -11.00
C GLY A 161 -1.33 5.89 -9.56
N ARG A 162 -2.57 5.86 -9.08
CA ARG A 162 -2.89 5.29 -7.76
C ARG A 162 -2.59 3.80 -7.68
N CYS A 163 -2.87 3.03 -8.74
CA CYS A 163 -2.52 1.61 -8.78
C CYS A 163 -1.01 1.40 -8.70
N ILE A 164 -0.22 2.20 -9.43
CA ILE A 164 1.25 2.14 -9.41
C ILE A 164 1.80 2.52 -8.03
N GLU A 165 1.27 3.58 -7.41
CA GLU A 165 1.65 3.98 -6.07
C GLU A 165 1.32 2.89 -5.03
N SER A 166 0.10 2.34 -5.10
CA SER A 166 -0.33 1.23 -4.24
C SER A 166 0.55 -0.01 -4.39
N ALA A 167 0.90 -0.40 -5.62
CA ALA A 167 1.80 -1.53 -5.89
C ALA A 167 3.24 -1.27 -5.40
N THR A 168 3.73 -0.04 -5.56
CA THR A 168 5.05 0.38 -5.05
C THR A 168 5.07 0.35 -3.52
N GLY A 169 4.03 0.87 -2.89
CA GLY A 169 3.87 0.84 -1.44
C GLY A 169 3.69 -0.57 -0.89
N ALA A 170 3.03 -1.47 -1.62
CA ALA A 170 2.90 -2.89 -1.24
C ALA A 170 4.26 -3.59 -1.26
N TRP A 171 5.08 -3.33 -2.28
CA TRP A 171 6.45 -3.82 -2.35
C TRP A 171 7.29 -3.31 -1.18
N LEU A 172 7.20 -2.01 -0.87
CA LEU A 172 7.89 -1.41 0.26
C LEU A 172 7.38 -1.94 1.62
N ALA A 173 6.08 -2.11 1.81
CA ALA A 173 5.53 -2.62 3.06
C ALA A 173 5.92 -4.10 3.27
N GLY A 174 5.87 -4.92 2.21
CA GLY A 174 6.19 -6.34 2.28
C GLY A 174 7.65 -6.67 2.63
N ASN A 175 8.57 -5.74 2.40
CA ASN A 175 10.01 -5.91 2.71
C ASN A 175 10.45 -5.23 4.02
N ALA A 176 9.57 -4.45 4.66
CA ALA A 176 9.93 -3.59 5.78
C ALA A 176 10.48 -4.37 6.99
N ASP A 177 9.80 -5.46 7.38
CA ASP A 177 10.17 -6.28 8.53
C ASP A 177 11.46 -7.08 8.27
N GLU A 178 11.57 -7.69 7.10
CA GLU A 178 12.75 -8.51 6.72
C GLU A 178 14.03 -7.67 6.67
N ILE A 179 13.95 -6.45 6.11
CA ILE A 179 15.11 -5.57 5.97
C ILE A 179 15.32 -4.71 7.23
N GLY A 180 14.29 -4.55 8.05
CA GLY A 180 14.34 -3.81 9.31
C GLY A 180 14.30 -2.29 9.15
N TYR A 181 13.49 -1.78 8.21
CA TYR A 181 13.22 -0.34 8.09
C TYR A 181 11.77 0.00 8.46
N ARG A 182 11.54 1.28 8.77
CA ARG A 182 10.19 1.82 8.97
C ARG A 182 9.75 2.59 7.74
N LEU A 183 8.48 2.42 7.37
CA LEU A 183 7.87 3.08 6.22
C LEU A 183 6.95 4.22 6.67
N TYR A 184 7.12 5.38 6.04
CA TYR A 184 6.38 6.61 6.33
C TYR A 184 5.96 7.27 5.01
N TYR A 185 5.11 8.29 5.10
CA TYR A 185 4.91 9.26 4.02
C TYR A 185 5.36 10.65 4.49
N TRP A 186 5.57 11.62 3.61
CA TRP A 186 5.77 13.01 4.04
C TRP A 186 4.88 13.99 3.28
N ARG A 187 4.45 15.03 3.99
CA ARG A 187 3.66 16.11 3.42
C ARG A 187 3.84 17.41 4.19
N ASP A 188 4.14 18.49 3.50
CA ASP A 188 4.11 19.86 4.04
C ASP A 188 3.35 20.78 3.07
N LYS A 189 2.13 21.15 3.45
CA LYS A 189 1.19 21.90 2.60
C LYS A 189 0.95 21.20 1.25
N ALA A 190 1.52 21.74 0.18
CA ALA A 190 1.40 21.24 -1.20
C ALA A 190 2.54 20.30 -1.60
N ASP A 191 3.63 20.27 -0.83
CA ASP A 191 4.77 19.41 -1.08
C ASP A 191 4.53 18.05 -0.43
N GLU A 192 4.76 16.98 -1.18
CA GLU A 192 4.61 15.60 -0.71
C GLU A 192 5.75 14.72 -1.19
N VAL A 193 6.01 13.67 -0.42
CA VAL A 193 6.87 12.55 -0.81
C VAL A 193 6.09 11.30 -0.45
N ASP A 194 5.84 10.46 -1.45
CA ASP A 194 4.93 9.32 -1.32
C ASP A 194 5.37 8.33 -0.25
N PHE A 195 6.67 8.02 -0.22
CA PHE A 195 7.28 7.07 0.71
C PHE A 195 8.60 7.58 1.26
N VAL A 196 8.79 7.40 2.56
CA VAL A 196 10.04 7.67 3.28
C VAL A 196 10.41 6.42 4.08
N LEU A 197 11.57 5.85 3.79
CA LEU A 197 12.11 4.72 4.55
C LEU A 197 13.10 5.25 5.58
N GLU A 198 13.06 4.72 6.80
CA GLU A 198 13.99 5.05 7.89
C GLU A 198 14.60 3.78 8.48
N LYS A 199 15.93 3.69 8.47
CA LYS A 199 16.72 2.60 9.09
C LYS A 199 18.01 3.16 9.66
N ASP A 200 18.33 2.86 10.92
CA ASP A 200 19.58 3.29 11.57
C ASP A 200 19.92 4.78 11.40
N SER A 201 18.90 5.65 11.53
CA SER A 201 18.98 7.11 11.29
C SER A 201 19.24 7.55 9.84
N LYS A 202 19.40 6.61 8.90
CA LYS A 202 19.42 6.88 7.46
C LYS A 202 17.99 6.98 6.96
N THR A 203 17.76 7.93 6.06
CA THR A 203 16.46 8.14 5.43
C THR A 203 16.56 8.12 3.92
N ILE A 204 15.52 7.58 3.29
CA ILE A 204 15.40 7.47 1.84
C ILE A 204 14.04 8.00 1.44
N ALA A 205 14.03 8.98 0.53
CA ALA A 205 12.82 9.62 0.04
C ALA A 205 12.50 9.12 -1.38
N ILE A 206 11.27 8.65 -1.58
CA ILE A 206 10.82 8.07 -2.85
C ILE A 206 9.54 8.78 -3.28
N GLU A 207 9.57 9.28 -4.51
CA GLU A 207 8.41 9.86 -5.20
C GLU A 207 8.00 8.92 -6.33
N VAL A 208 6.72 8.59 -6.45
CA VAL A 208 6.21 7.67 -7.46
C VAL A 208 5.51 8.43 -8.57
N LYS A 209 5.93 8.19 -9.82
CA LYS A 209 5.35 8.86 -11.00
C LYS A 209 4.88 7.90 -12.06
N SER A 210 3.56 7.92 -12.31
CA SER A 210 2.98 7.32 -13.51
C SER A 210 2.88 8.36 -14.63
N GLY A 211 3.56 8.12 -15.77
CA GLY A 211 3.42 8.97 -16.95
C GLY A 211 4.03 10.37 -16.81
N HIS A 212 3.58 11.32 -17.61
CA HIS A 212 4.23 12.63 -17.78
C HIS A 212 3.72 13.66 -16.74
N SER A 213 3.79 13.30 -15.46
CA SER A 213 3.47 14.23 -14.37
C SER A 213 4.56 15.30 -14.23
N THR A 214 4.15 16.54 -13.97
CA THR A 214 5.07 17.66 -13.73
C THR A 214 5.96 17.42 -12.50
N MET A 215 7.13 18.06 -12.45
CA MET A 215 7.95 18.05 -11.23
C MET A 215 7.19 18.74 -10.09
N ASN A 216 6.91 18.01 -9.00
CA ASN A 216 6.53 18.60 -7.73
C ASN A 216 7.79 18.97 -6.94
N ALA A 217 7.70 19.99 -6.09
CA ALA A 217 8.82 20.46 -5.27
C ALA A 217 9.02 19.61 -3.99
N GLY A 218 8.30 18.49 -3.89
CA GLY A 218 8.29 17.55 -2.77
C GLY A 218 9.66 17.04 -2.35
N LEU A 219 10.35 16.31 -3.26
CA LEU A 219 11.69 15.79 -3.00
C LEU A 219 12.71 16.91 -2.65
N PRO A 220 12.82 18.02 -3.42
CA PRO A 220 13.69 19.13 -3.04
C PRO A 220 13.39 19.72 -1.65
N ALA A 221 12.11 19.90 -1.31
CA ALA A 221 11.69 20.42 -0.01
C ALA A 221 12.06 19.46 1.13
N PHE A 222 11.82 18.16 0.92
CA PHE A 222 12.21 17.11 1.87
C PHE A 222 13.72 17.05 2.07
N GLN A 223 14.49 17.10 0.98
CA GLN A 223 15.96 17.08 1.01
C GLN A 223 16.51 18.24 1.85
N LYS A 224 15.98 19.46 1.63
CA LYS A 224 16.37 20.65 2.40
C LYS A 224 16.05 20.53 3.89
N MET A 225 14.98 19.83 4.25
CA MET A 225 14.48 19.76 5.63
C MET A 225 15.13 18.62 6.46
N PHE A 226 15.38 17.48 5.82
CA PHE A 226 15.79 16.25 6.51
C PHE A 226 17.14 15.67 6.05
N ASN A 227 17.71 16.14 4.94
CA ASN A 227 19.00 15.68 4.40
C ASN A 227 19.09 14.14 4.29
N PRO A 228 18.21 13.50 3.50
CA PRO A 228 18.21 12.05 3.35
C PRO A 228 19.47 11.54 2.65
N GLN A 229 19.79 10.27 2.89
CA GLN A 229 20.89 9.58 2.22
C GLN A 229 20.63 9.48 0.71
N LEU A 230 19.38 9.18 0.34
CA LEU A 230 18.93 9.10 -1.05
C LEU A 230 17.57 9.76 -1.20
N ALA A 231 17.36 10.41 -2.33
CA ALA A 231 16.06 10.97 -2.73
C ALA A 231 15.92 10.81 -4.24
N PHE A 232 14.92 10.04 -4.69
CA PHE A 232 14.78 9.73 -6.11
C PHE A 232 13.32 9.47 -6.51
N VAL A 233 13.10 9.52 -7.82
CA VAL A 233 11.81 9.23 -8.45
C VAL A 233 11.80 7.77 -8.90
N VAL A 234 10.68 7.09 -8.66
CA VAL A 234 10.34 5.78 -9.21
C VAL A 234 9.25 5.99 -10.27
N GLY A 235 9.60 5.72 -11.53
CA GLY A 235 8.78 5.95 -12.70
C GLY A 235 9.38 6.99 -13.65
N SER A 236 8.54 7.78 -14.30
CA SER A 236 8.98 8.73 -15.34
C SER A 236 9.99 9.74 -14.79
N GLY A 237 11.19 9.79 -15.40
CA GLY A 237 12.26 10.71 -15.01
C GLY A 237 13.16 10.22 -13.88
N GLY A 238 13.04 8.95 -13.47
CA GLY A 238 13.92 8.32 -12.48
C GLY A 238 14.15 6.84 -12.76
N VAL A 239 14.18 6.02 -11.71
CA VAL A 239 14.30 4.54 -11.82
C VAL A 239 12.99 4.00 -12.37
N SER A 240 13.01 3.11 -13.36
CA SER A 240 11.76 2.56 -13.90
C SER A 240 10.98 1.78 -12.82
N ILE A 241 9.64 1.76 -12.90
CA ILE A 241 8.81 1.00 -11.93
C ILE A 241 9.21 -0.49 -11.96
N GLU A 242 9.46 -1.02 -13.15
CA GLU A 242 9.84 -2.42 -13.35
C GLU A 242 11.18 -2.76 -12.70
N ASP A 243 12.20 -1.91 -12.85
CA ASP A 243 13.50 -2.14 -12.20
C ASP A 243 13.38 -2.01 -10.67
N PHE A 244 12.61 -1.04 -10.19
CA PHE A 244 12.42 -0.82 -8.76
C PHE A 244 11.72 -2.00 -8.06
N LEU A 245 10.68 -2.57 -8.67
CA LEU A 245 9.96 -3.73 -8.14
C LEU A 245 10.77 -5.05 -8.18
N GLN A 246 11.95 -5.04 -8.79
CA GLN A 246 12.90 -6.16 -8.82
C GLN A 246 14.19 -5.85 -8.05
N ALA A 247 14.33 -4.62 -7.55
CA ALA A 247 15.53 -4.18 -6.88
C ALA A 247 15.66 -4.81 -5.49
N ASP A 248 16.89 -5.07 -5.09
CA ASP A 248 17.24 -5.40 -3.71
C ASP A 248 17.20 -4.12 -2.86
N LEU A 249 16.10 -3.93 -2.13
CA LEU A 249 15.88 -2.74 -1.30
C LEU A 249 16.91 -2.60 -0.16
N ALA A 250 17.59 -3.68 0.25
CA ALA A 250 18.60 -3.61 1.29
C ALA A 250 19.82 -2.78 0.86
N LYS A 251 20.10 -2.73 -0.45
CA LYS A 251 21.21 -1.94 -1.04
C LYS A 251 20.97 -0.44 -1.03
N LEU A 252 19.77 0.01 -0.66
CA LEU A 252 19.46 1.43 -0.55
C LEU A 252 20.07 2.06 0.72
N PHE A 253 20.38 1.25 1.74
CA PHE A 253 20.85 1.69 3.06
C PHE A 253 22.37 1.63 3.23
#